data_AF-A0A662X8X0-F1
#
_entry.id   AF-A0A662X8X0-F1
#
_cell.length_a   1.000
_cell.length_b   1.000
_cell.length_c   1.000
_cell.angle_alpha   90.00
_cell.angle_beta   90.00
_cell.angle_gamma   90.00
#
_symmetry.space_group_name_H-M   'P 1'
#
loop_
_entity.id
_entity.type
_entity.pdbx_description
1 polymer ?
#
loop_
_entity_poly.entity_id
_entity_poly.type
_entity_poly.pdbx_seq_one_letter_code
_entity_poly.pdbx_strand_id
1 'polypeptide(L)'
;MGGGNVGSAFAATLKQIGTALTSEDLVKLYPPRPAEVKGTDENVPIVLENCKFYDMFDADPAEINKEMDRMREEAQEIHGAEYVERVKSSDVHHPLKKNRTFDYRLNPAEKSKLVDSGFVASQCMSAESFAEIYYRLYTDDMPVFITADSILHAWHRSFDTFLAETEVKVLFPALEKALVSTLVKCHGVAAAASNCDASVLQALLDVELFLRVALSLLRGTLEWGGIRANTAKLRALLAAVEAGVTESVDVFSSTREIDFSQFKPRGHYTKSEELTRYFRAMIWVGTVDFRIAGGSDPTEDLHQLQCAVLLVHLLQESGNLDAVEGIDWAIESLVADGGLGADSLSPRQLARFVNSGNSGALKSIIASLSGSASFNDHQHSKLLVELQQQIVERGLGAQLISAHPRDEDLFSEPTTPTVPHTSFTLLGQRFVWSSFIFSRLVFDQVIHEDAKQKRRIPSAVDVAFTLFGNDVASAELAARMEAGDTNSRAPAEAVAFRDGIPFASNLVALRQVIDQEFNDEDSKGVSIADTEASVSMIWLQALRALSRPSPNDARTFHSDGWKLRLMNTQIASFTQLRHDSLLYVKQSYTMRGGCEYADGMVEPYPLFWE
;
A
#
# COMPACT_ATOMS: atom_id res chain seq x y z
N MET A 1 -4.78 -12.94 -16.11
CA MET A 1 -3.93 -13.88 -15.36
C MET A 1 -4.20 -13.58 -13.90
N GLY A 2 -4.76 -14.51 -13.13
CA GLY A 2 -5.23 -14.24 -11.77
C GLY A 2 -4.11 -14.49 -10.76
N GLY A 3 -3.98 -13.63 -9.76
CA GLY A 3 -2.98 -13.73 -8.69
C GLY A 3 -3.02 -15.01 -7.83
N GLY A 4 -3.89 -15.97 -8.15
CA GLY A 4 -3.92 -17.29 -7.50
C GLY A 4 -2.58 -18.05 -7.53
N ASN A 5 -1.67 -17.72 -8.45
CA ASN A 5 -0.33 -18.31 -8.47
C ASN A 5 0.52 -17.89 -7.25
N VAL A 6 0.48 -16.61 -6.83
CA VAL A 6 1.32 -16.12 -5.72
C VAL A 6 0.85 -16.68 -4.36
N GLY A 7 -0.46 -16.67 -4.12
CA GLY A 7 -1.02 -17.23 -2.89
C GLY A 7 -0.74 -18.73 -2.75
N SER A 8 -0.84 -19.49 -3.85
CA SER A 8 -0.53 -20.92 -3.86
C SER A 8 0.97 -21.20 -3.77
N ALA A 9 1.83 -20.37 -4.39
CA ALA A 9 3.28 -20.44 -4.24
C ALA A 9 3.71 -20.21 -2.79
N PHE A 10 3.12 -19.22 -2.11
CA PHE A 10 3.36 -19.01 -0.67
C PHE A 10 2.94 -20.23 0.16
N ALA A 11 1.73 -20.74 -0.03
CA ALA A 11 1.25 -21.91 0.72
C ALA A 11 2.11 -23.16 0.48
N ALA A 12 2.54 -23.39 -0.77
CA ALA A 12 3.43 -24.48 -1.13
C ALA A 12 4.81 -24.33 -0.49
N THR A 13 5.38 -23.13 -0.53
CA THR A 13 6.70 -22.82 0.04
C THR A 13 6.67 -22.95 1.57
N LEU A 14 5.64 -22.42 2.25
CA LEU A 14 5.47 -22.57 3.69
C LEU A 14 5.34 -24.04 4.10
N LYS A 15 4.58 -24.84 3.32
CA LYS A 15 4.45 -26.28 3.55
C LYS A 15 5.79 -27.02 3.38
N GLN A 16 6.64 -26.58 2.45
CA GLN A 16 7.97 -27.16 2.23
C GLN A 16 8.96 -26.81 3.36
N ILE A 17 8.94 -25.56 3.83
CA ILE A 17 9.78 -25.09 4.94
C ILE A 17 9.35 -25.70 6.27
N GLY A 18 8.04 -25.92 6.45
CA GLY A 18 7.44 -26.26 7.73
C GLY A 18 7.17 -25.01 8.59
N THR A 19 6.63 -25.20 9.79
CA THR A 19 6.20 -24.10 10.67
C THR A 19 7.11 -23.90 11.89
N ALA A 20 8.21 -24.64 11.99
CA ALA A 20 9.05 -24.69 13.20
C ALA A 20 10.33 -23.83 13.14
N LEU A 21 10.50 -22.96 12.12
CA LEU A 21 11.69 -22.10 12.08
C LEU A 21 11.71 -21.12 13.27
N THR A 22 12.90 -20.98 13.85
CA THR A 22 13.18 -20.07 14.96
C THR A 22 13.73 -18.72 14.48
N SER A 23 13.86 -17.76 15.39
CA SER A 23 14.55 -16.49 15.15
C SER A 23 16.04 -16.68 14.80
N GLU A 24 16.70 -17.67 15.41
CA GLU A 24 18.08 -18.04 15.11
C GLU A 24 18.24 -18.59 13.69
N ASP A 25 17.30 -19.44 13.26
CA ASP A 25 17.28 -19.99 11.90
C ASP A 25 17.12 -18.87 10.85
N LEU A 26 16.28 -17.88 11.13
CA LEU A 26 16.09 -16.71 10.26
C LEU A 26 17.42 -15.98 10.02
N VAL A 27 18.15 -15.65 11.09
CA VAL A 27 19.44 -14.94 11.00
C VAL A 27 20.50 -15.80 10.34
N LYS A 28 20.47 -17.13 10.56
CA LYS A 28 21.39 -18.07 9.92
C LYS A 28 21.17 -18.19 8.41
N LEU A 29 19.91 -18.20 7.97
CA LEU A 29 19.56 -18.26 6.56
C LEU A 29 19.82 -16.93 5.84
N TYR A 30 19.59 -15.80 6.50
CA TYR A 30 19.75 -14.45 5.96
C TYR A 30 20.62 -13.61 6.89
N PRO A 31 21.94 -13.83 6.91
CA PRO A 31 22.82 -13.11 7.81
C PRO A 31 22.90 -11.62 7.42
N PRO A 32 22.89 -10.70 8.40
CA PRO A 32 22.98 -9.26 8.13
C PRO A 32 24.31 -8.86 7.45
N ARG A 33 25.32 -9.75 7.52
CA ARG A 33 26.60 -9.64 6.82
C ARG A 33 26.75 -10.78 5.82
N PRO A 34 27.06 -10.50 4.54
CA PRO A 34 27.57 -11.52 3.63
C PRO A 34 28.85 -12.13 4.22
N ALA A 35 29.10 -13.41 3.94
CA ALA A 35 30.36 -14.05 4.31
C ALA A 35 31.54 -13.30 3.66
N GLU A 36 32.41 -12.73 4.52
CA GLU A 36 33.70 -12.07 4.25
C GLU A 36 33.97 -11.63 2.78
N VAL A 37 33.88 -10.32 2.53
CA VAL A 37 34.57 -9.73 1.37
C VAL A 37 36.07 -9.85 1.64
N LYS A 38 36.70 -10.91 1.12
CA LYS A 38 38.15 -11.10 1.16
C LYS A 38 38.83 -9.89 0.50
N GLY A 39 39.46 -9.02 1.30
CA GLY A 39 40.42 -8.03 0.79
C GLY A 39 40.41 -6.65 1.42
N THR A 40 39.46 -6.29 2.29
CA THR A 40 39.50 -5.01 3.00
C THR A 40 39.98 -5.23 4.44
N ASP A 41 41.12 -4.64 4.79
CA ASP A 41 41.68 -4.67 6.15
C ASP A 41 40.72 -3.93 7.10
N GLU A 42 39.77 -4.65 7.72
CA GLU A 42 38.68 -4.09 8.52
C GLU A 42 39.16 -3.33 9.78
N ASN A 43 40.43 -3.51 10.18
CA ASN A 43 40.99 -3.01 11.43
C ASN A 43 41.81 -1.72 11.33
N VAL A 44 41.92 -1.07 10.17
CA VAL A 44 42.63 0.22 10.06
C VAL A 44 41.62 1.36 10.30
N PRO A 45 41.72 2.14 11.40
CA PRO A 45 40.81 3.25 11.66
C PRO A 45 40.93 4.32 10.57
N ILE A 46 39.81 4.98 10.23
CA ILE A 46 39.83 6.09 9.28
C ILE A 46 40.57 7.26 9.93
N VAL A 47 41.64 7.71 9.29
CA VAL A 47 42.37 8.91 9.72
C VAL A 47 41.69 10.11 9.06
N LEU A 48 40.94 10.89 9.84
CA LEU A 48 40.11 11.98 9.32
C LEU A 48 40.95 13.04 8.58
N GLU A 49 42.16 13.30 9.06
CA GLU A 49 43.10 14.27 8.47
C GLU A 49 43.55 13.86 7.05
N ASN A 50 43.43 12.59 6.69
CA ASN A 50 43.74 12.10 5.34
C ASN A 50 42.54 12.23 4.39
N CYS A 51 41.35 12.57 4.89
CA CYS A 51 40.15 12.72 4.06
C CYS A 51 40.19 14.06 3.31
N LYS A 52 40.05 14.01 1.99
CA LYS A 52 40.22 15.12 1.03
C LYS A 52 39.58 16.46 1.42
N PHE A 53 38.47 16.45 2.16
CA PHE A 53 37.72 17.65 2.52
C PHE A 53 37.56 17.86 4.03
N TYR A 54 38.27 17.09 4.86
CA TYR A 54 38.10 17.18 6.31
C TYR A 54 38.52 18.53 6.87
N ASP A 55 39.67 19.07 6.46
CA ASP A 55 40.14 20.39 6.91
C ASP A 55 39.13 21.50 6.59
N MET A 56 38.49 21.44 5.42
CA MET A 56 37.45 22.40 5.02
C MET A 56 36.19 22.26 5.88
N PHE A 57 35.82 21.03 6.21
CA PHE A 57 34.65 20.70 7.00
C PHE A 57 34.84 21.05 8.49
N ASP A 58 36.02 20.83 9.05
CA ASP A 58 36.34 21.07 10.47
C ASP A 58 36.81 22.51 10.76
N ALA A 59 36.95 23.34 9.73
CA ALA A 59 37.36 24.73 9.87
C ALA A 59 36.33 25.59 10.59
N ASP A 60 36.81 26.54 11.40
CA ASP A 60 35.96 27.57 12.01
C ASP A 60 35.46 28.56 10.94
N PRO A 61 34.13 28.75 10.78
CA PRO A 61 33.58 29.67 9.80
C PRO A 61 34.13 31.11 9.92
N ALA A 62 34.37 31.59 11.15
CA ALA A 62 34.86 32.95 11.37
C ALA A 62 36.30 33.14 10.84
N GLU A 63 37.16 32.15 11.08
CA GLU A 63 38.56 32.19 10.60
C GLU A 63 38.65 32.07 9.08
N ILE A 64 37.85 31.20 8.46
CA ILE A 64 37.79 31.08 7.00
C ILE A 64 37.31 32.38 6.37
N ASN A 65 36.25 33.00 6.91
CA ASN A 65 35.73 34.24 6.34
C ASN A 65 36.75 35.37 6.43
N LYS A 66 37.46 35.48 7.55
CA LYS A 66 38.53 36.46 7.74
C LYS A 66 39.69 36.27 6.76
N GLU A 67 40.10 35.01 6.55
CA GLU A 67 41.12 34.69 5.55
C GLU A 67 40.65 35.04 4.14
N MET A 68 39.39 34.75 3.81
CA MET A 68 38.81 35.08 2.51
C MET A 68 38.72 36.59 2.28
N ASP A 69 38.40 37.38 3.31
CA ASP A 69 38.38 38.83 3.24
C ASP A 69 39.78 39.40 2.98
N ARG A 70 40.81 38.87 3.64
CA ARG A 70 42.20 39.22 3.35
C ARG A 70 42.57 38.91 1.89
N MET A 71 42.22 37.73 1.39
CA MET A 71 42.49 37.37 -0.02
C MET A 71 41.77 38.29 -1.01
N ARG A 72 40.57 38.80 -0.66
CA ARG A 72 39.83 39.77 -1.49
C ARG A 72 40.51 41.13 -1.48
N GLU A 73 40.99 41.59 -0.33
CA GLU A 73 41.75 42.84 -0.19
C GLU A 73 43.04 42.78 -1.03
N GLU A 74 43.82 41.71 -0.91
CA GLU A 74 45.03 41.50 -1.72
C GLU A 74 44.72 41.45 -3.22
N ALA A 75 43.66 40.74 -3.63
CA ALA A 75 43.24 40.69 -5.03
C ALA A 75 42.79 42.07 -5.55
N GLN A 76 42.15 42.87 -4.70
CA GLN A 76 41.75 44.24 -5.01
C GLN A 76 42.97 45.17 -5.16
N GLU A 77 44.00 45.01 -4.32
CA GLU A 77 45.25 45.76 -4.43
C GLU A 77 46.02 45.42 -5.72
N ILE A 78 46.08 44.15 -6.09
CA ILE A 78 46.85 43.69 -7.26
C ILE A 78 46.12 43.94 -8.58
N HIS A 79 44.80 43.70 -8.63
CA HIS A 79 44.02 43.66 -9.87
C HIS A 79 42.93 44.73 -9.98
N GLY A 80 42.71 45.53 -8.92
CA GLY A 80 41.70 46.58 -8.86
C GLY A 80 40.31 46.08 -8.44
N ALA A 81 39.47 47.00 -7.96
CA ALA A 81 38.13 46.70 -7.44
C ALA A 81 37.18 46.10 -8.51
N GLU A 82 37.25 46.59 -9.74
CA GLU A 82 36.43 46.07 -10.86
C GLU A 82 36.72 44.60 -11.16
N TYR A 83 37.96 44.12 -10.94
CA TYR A 83 38.29 42.71 -11.10
C TYR A 83 37.57 41.85 -10.06
N VAL A 84 37.62 42.24 -8.79
CA VAL A 84 36.99 41.49 -7.70
C VAL A 84 35.47 41.47 -7.86
N GLU A 85 34.84 42.60 -8.23
CA GLU A 85 33.41 42.64 -8.50
C GLU A 85 33.00 41.74 -9.68
N ARG A 86 33.77 41.75 -10.77
CA ARG A 86 33.55 40.87 -11.92
C ARG A 86 33.69 39.40 -11.54
N VAL A 87 34.66 39.04 -10.71
CA VAL A 87 34.82 37.67 -10.20
C VAL A 87 33.62 37.27 -9.32
N LYS A 88 33.16 38.16 -8.43
CA LYS A 88 32.00 37.90 -7.55
C LYS A 88 30.68 37.73 -8.32
N SER A 89 30.50 38.49 -9.39
CA SER A 89 29.31 38.46 -10.25
C SER A 89 29.38 37.45 -11.40
N SER A 90 30.52 36.78 -11.60
CA SER A 90 30.68 35.75 -12.64
C SER A 90 29.81 34.52 -12.36
N ASP A 91 29.46 33.76 -13.40
CA ASP A 91 28.83 32.44 -13.27
C ASP A 91 29.85 31.30 -13.04
N VAL A 92 31.15 31.61 -13.03
CA VAL A 92 32.21 30.63 -12.83
C VAL A 92 32.59 30.54 -11.34
N HIS A 93 32.82 29.32 -10.87
CA HIS A 93 33.35 29.09 -9.53
C HIS A 93 34.75 29.70 -9.37
N HIS A 94 34.97 30.45 -8.29
CA HIS A 94 36.25 31.09 -8.00
C HIS A 94 36.49 31.12 -6.48
N PRO A 95 37.71 30.85 -5.98
CA PRO A 95 38.00 30.84 -4.54
C PRO A 95 37.57 32.10 -3.80
N LEU A 96 37.78 33.29 -4.38
CA LEU A 96 37.36 34.58 -3.77
C LEU A 96 35.85 34.72 -3.51
N LYS A 97 35.01 33.84 -4.07
CA LYS A 97 33.56 33.81 -3.87
C LYS A 97 33.15 33.02 -2.63
N LYS A 98 34.08 32.23 -2.05
CA LYS A 98 33.83 31.42 -0.85
C LYS A 98 33.41 32.29 0.33
N ASN A 99 32.35 31.90 1.02
CA ASN A 99 31.90 32.53 2.25
C ASN A 99 31.22 31.45 3.11
N ARG A 100 31.49 31.37 4.41
CA ARG A 100 30.94 30.35 5.31
C ARG A 100 29.87 30.97 6.20
N THR A 101 28.63 30.52 6.07
CA THR A 101 27.51 30.99 6.90
C THR A 101 27.12 30.00 7.99
N PHE A 102 27.37 28.71 7.77
CA PHE A 102 27.00 27.65 8.69
C PHE A 102 28.22 26.94 9.30
N ASP A 103 28.08 26.48 10.54
CA ASP A 103 29.10 25.69 11.26
C ASP A 103 28.82 24.19 11.10
N TYR A 104 29.72 23.49 10.39
CA TYR A 104 29.57 22.06 10.10
C TYR A 104 30.38 21.17 11.05
N ARG A 105 31.09 21.75 12.02
CA ARG A 105 31.97 20.98 12.90
C ARG A 105 31.17 19.96 13.71
N LEU A 106 31.68 18.74 13.73
CA LEU A 106 31.10 17.64 14.52
C LEU A 106 31.53 17.72 15.98
N ASN A 107 30.65 17.29 16.87
CA ASN A 107 31.03 17.12 18.27
C ASN A 107 31.98 15.90 18.44
N PRO A 108 32.71 15.78 19.56
CA PRO A 108 33.69 14.70 19.74
C PRO A 108 33.11 13.28 19.61
N ALA A 109 31.87 13.06 20.06
CA ALA A 109 31.21 11.77 19.95
C ALA A 109 30.85 11.42 18.50
N GLU A 110 30.41 12.41 17.72
CA GLU A 110 30.15 12.26 16.29
C GLU A 110 31.43 12.03 15.48
N LYS A 111 32.54 12.70 15.82
CA LYS A 111 33.86 12.44 15.21
C LYS A 111 34.32 11.00 15.47
N SER A 112 34.17 10.51 16.70
CA SER A 112 34.49 9.10 17.01
C SER A 112 33.67 8.14 16.15
N LYS A 113 32.35 8.37 16.04
CA LYS A 113 31.50 7.54 15.17
C LYS A 113 31.94 7.62 13.71
N LEU A 114 32.29 8.80 13.21
CA LEU A 114 32.78 8.96 11.84
C LEU A 114 34.07 8.16 11.57
N VAL A 115 35.00 8.11 12.54
CA VAL A 115 36.23 7.29 12.44
C VAL A 115 35.91 5.80 12.38
N ASP A 116 34.91 5.36 13.16
CA ASP A 116 34.55 3.94 13.30
C ASP A 116 33.72 3.44 12.11
N SER A 117 32.66 4.15 11.73
CA SER A 117 31.72 3.72 10.68
C SER A 117 31.93 4.37 9.32
N GLY A 118 32.75 5.43 9.23
CA GLY A 118 32.95 6.20 7.99
C GLY A 118 31.76 7.07 7.60
N PHE A 119 30.70 7.10 8.40
CA PHE A 119 29.57 8.03 8.29
C PHE A 119 28.99 8.30 9.68
N VAL A 120 28.27 9.42 9.83
CA VAL A 120 27.54 9.77 11.05
C VAL A 120 26.27 10.54 10.72
N ALA A 121 25.18 10.29 11.44
CA ALA A 121 23.97 11.09 11.39
C ALA A 121 24.01 12.14 12.52
N SER A 122 24.08 13.41 12.17
CA SER A 122 24.18 14.52 13.12
C SER A 122 22.87 15.30 13.20
N GLN A 123 22.44 15.64 14.42
CA GLN A 123 21.29 16.52 14.64
C GLN A 123 21.65 18.01 14.59
N CYS A 124 22.95 18.34 14.72
CA CYS A 124 23.45 19.72 14.69
C CYS A 124 23.27 20.38 13.32
N MET A 125 23.12 19.58 12.27
CA MET A 125 22.98 20.01 10.87
C MET A 125 21.58 19.74 10.31
N SER A 126 20.55 19.73 11.17
CA SER A 126 19.17 19.55 10.73
C SER A 126 18.68 20.70 9.84
N ALA A 127 17.74 20.40 8.96
CA ALA A 127 17.11 21.30 8.02
C ALA A 127 15.69 20.82 7.73
N GLU A 128 14.83 21.71 7.24
CA GLU A 128 13.43 21.37 6.94
C GLU A 128 13.27 20.61 5.62
N SER A 129 14.23 20.78 4.70
CA SER A 129 14.18 20.12 3.38
C SER A 129 15.57 19.85 2.80
N PHE A 130 15.63 18.91 1.84
CA PHE A 130 16.85 18.68 1.07
C PHE A 130 17.31 19.90 0.26
N ALA A 131 16.36 20.71 -0.24
CA ALA A 131 16.67 21.92 -0.98
C ALA A 131 17.40 22.94 -0.11
N GLU A 132 16.99 23.08 1.15
CA GLU A 132 17.67 23.94 2.12
C GLU A 132 19.10 23.46 2.37
N ILE A 133 19.32 22.15 2.58
CA ILE A 133 20.66 21.58 2.78
C ILE A 133 21.53 21.85 1.56
N TYR A 134 21.04 21.58 0.35
CA TYR A 134 21.83 21.79 -0.87
C TYR A 134 22.12 23.27 -1.14
N TYR A 135 21.16 24.15 -0.86
CA TYR A 135 21.38 25.58 -0.97
C TYR A 135 22.44 26.05 0.04
N ARG A 136 22.38 25.57 1.28
CA ARG A 136 23.36 25.89 2.34
C ARG A 136 24.77 25.42 1.97
N LEU A 137 24.90 24.19 1.46
CA LEU A 137 26.18 23.66 0.97
C LEU A 137 26.69 24.48 -0.23
N TYR A 138 25.82 24.86 -1.15
CA TYR A 138 26.16 25.69 -2.31
C TYR A 138 26.65 27.08 -1.90
N THR A 139 25.93 27.77 -1.01
CA THR A 139 26.32 29.11 -0.54
C THR A 139 27.62 29.08 0.25
N ASP A 140 27.88 27.97 0.97
CA ASP A 140 29.08 27.78 1.77
C ASP A 140 30.26 27.17 1.01
N ASP A 141 30.11 26.97 -0.31
CA ASP A 141 31.11 26.36 -1.20
C ASP A 141 31.61 24.98 -0.73
N MET A 142 30.69 24.18 -0.18
CA MET A 142 30.98 22.86 0.35
C MET A 142 30.80 21.75 -0.67
N PRO A 143 31.58 20.65 -0.58
CA PRO A 143 31.36 19.47 -1.40
C PRO A 143 29.97 18.89 -1.11
N VAL A 144 29.28 18.46 -2.18
CA VAL A 144 27.93 17.90 -2.09
C VAL A 144 27.99 16.39 -2.33
N PHE A 145 27.37 15.64 -1.42
CA PHE A 145 27.06 14.22 -1.60
C PHE A 145 25.55 14.04 -1.74
N ILE A 146 25.09 13.56 -2.89
CA ILE A 146 23.68 13.33 -3.18
C ILE A 146 23.34 11.90 -2.79
N THR A 147 22.32 11.73 -1.96
CA THR A 147 21.88 10.43 -1.46
C THR A 147 20.63 9.98 -2.20
N ALA A 148 20.31 8.68 -2.12
CA ALA A 148 19.06 8.16 -2.67
C ALA A 148 17.83 8.88 -2.07
N ASP A 149 17.88 9.30 -0.82
CA ASP A 149 16.76 9.91 -0.09
C ASP A 149 16.29 11.22 -0.72
N SER A 150 17.20 12.08 -1.17
CA SER A 150 16.82 13.35 -1.78
C SER A 150 16.20 13.16 -3.17
N ILE A 151 16.69 12.18 -3.93
CA ILE A 151 16.12 11.80 -5.23
C ILE A 151 14.75 11.14 -5.04
N LEU A 152 14.62 10.22 -4.10
CA LEU A 152 13.35 9.55 -3.78
C LEU A 152 12.31 10.53 -3.23
N HIS A 153 12.73 11.52 -2.44
CA HIS A 153 11.84 12.58 -1.98
C HIS A 153 11.37 13.47 -3.13
N ALA A 154 12.27 13.89 -4.03
CA ALA A 154 11.90 14.66 -5.21
C ALA A 154 10.92 13.87 -6.11
N TRP A 155 11.19 12.57 -6.31
CA TRP A 155 10.31 11.66 -7.03
C TRP A 155 8.92 11.55 -6.39
N HIS A 156 8.85 11.32 -5.07
CA HIS A 156 7.60 11.33 -4.31
C HIS A 156 6.79 12.62 -4.54
N ARG A 157 7.43 13.79 -4.43
CA ARG A 157 6.76 15.09 -4.63
C ARG A 157 6.20 15.24 -6.04
N SER A 158 6.95 14.77 -7.04
CA SER A 158 6.50 14.74 -8.44
C SER A 158 5.33 13.76 -8.64
N PHE A 159 5.41 12.56 -8.06
CA PHE A 159 4.37 11.54 -8.13
C PHE A 159 3.06 11.99 -7.47
N ASP A 160 3.10 12.54 -6.24
CA ASP A 160 1.93 13.09 -5.52
C ASP A 160 1.21 14.15 -6.38
N THR A 161 1.96 15.07 -6.97
CA THR A 161 1.42 16.15 -7.80
C THR A 161 0.80 15.59 -9.08
N PHE A 162 1.52 14.71 -9.78
CA PHE A 162 1.05 14.07 -11.01
C PHE A 162 -0.21 13.23 -10.79
N LEU A 163 -0.26 12.47 -9.68
CA LEU A 163 -1.40 11.64 -9.32
C LEU A 163 -2.62 12.51 -9.05
N ALA A 164 -2.49 13.52 -8.19
CA ALA A 164 -3.57 14.45 -7.88
C ALA A 164 -4.12 15.17 -9.12
N GLU A 165 -3.25 15.59 -10.04
CA GLU A 165 -3.68 16.20 -11.30
C GLU A 165 -4.41 15.23 -12.22
N THR A 166 -3.93 13.98 -12.33
CA THR A 166 -4.57 12.93 -13.14
C THR A 166 -5.95 12.58 -12.58
N GLU A 167 -6.07 12.51 -11.27
CA GLU A 167 -7.34 12.25 -10.58
C GLU A 167 -8.37 13.32 -10.89
N VAL A 168 -8.02 14.59 -10.73
CA VAL A 168 -8.94 15.70 -10.97
C VAL A 168 -9.27 15.87 -12.46
N LYS A 169 -8.25 15.84 -13.33
CA LYS A 169 -8.42 16.21 -14.74
C LYS A 169 -8.94 15.06 -15.61
N VAL A 170 -8.69 13.81 -15.21
CA VAL A 170 -8.98 12.62 -16.05
C VAL A 170 -9.93 11.66 -15.35
N LEU A 171 -9.59 11.17 -14.15
CA LEU A 171 -10.34 10.07 -13.53
C LEU A 171 -11.69 10.53 -12.97
N PHE A 172 -11.75 11.71 -12.34
CA PHE A 172 -12.99 12.27 -11.78
C PHE A 172 -14.06 12.48 -12.87
N PRO A 173 -13.81 13.18 -14.00
CA PRO A 173 -14.82 13.36 -15.03
C PRO A 173 -15.22 12.05 -15.71
N ALA A 174 -14.28 11.11 -15.88
CA ALA A 174 -14.56 9.81 -16.46
C ALA A 174 -15.48 8.97 -15.56
N LEU A 175 -15.21 8.97 -14.24
CA LEU A 175 -16.03 8.29 -13.25
C LEU A 175 -17.44 8.91 -13.18
N GLU A 176 -17.54 10.24 -13.15
CA GLU A 176 -18.84 10.92 -13.11
C GLU A 176 -19.68 10.53 -14.33
N LYS A 177 -19.09 10.61 -15.52
CA LYS A 177 -19.77 10.22 -16.77
C LYS A 177 -20.25 8.77 -16.72
N ALA A 178 -19.40 7.84 -16.31
CA ALA A 178 -19.74 6.43 -16.22
C ALA A 178 -20.89 6.18 -15.24
N LEU A 179 -20.85 6.79 -14.05
CA LEU A 179 -21.90 6.66 -13.03
C LEU A 179 -23.23 7.24 -13.53
N VAL A 180 -23.23 8.46 -14.08
CA VAL A 180 -24.44 9.14 -14.57
C VAL A 180 -25.10 8.34 -15.68
N SER A 181 -24.36 7.96 -16.71
CA SER A 181 -24.92 7.24 -17.86
C SER A 181 -25.43 5.84 -17.49
N THR A 182 -24.73 5.15 -16.60
CA THR A 182 -25.17 3.83 -16.10
C THR A 182 -26.41 3.95 -15.22
N LEU A 183 -26.47 4.95 -14.34
CA LEU A 183 -27.63 5.19 -13.48
C LEU A 183 -28.88 5.59 -14.29
N VAL A 184 -28.72 6.41 -15.34
CA VAL A 184 -29.81 6.74 -16.28
C VAL A 184 -30.34 5.48 -16.96
N LYS A 185 -29.45 4.57 -17.41
CA LYS A 185 -29.88 3.30 -17.99
C LYS A 185 -30.61 2.43 -16.96
N CYS A 186 -30.10 2.38 -15.73
CA CYS A 186 -30.73 1.66 -14.61
C CYS A 186 -32.17 2.14 -14.35
N HIS A 187 -32.39 3.47 -14.31
CA HIS A 187 -33.72 4.04 -14.15
C HIS A 187 -34.65 3.71 -15.33
N GLY A 188 -34.13 3.74 -16.56
CA GLY A 188 -34.90 3.35 -17.75
C GLY A 188 -35.36 1.89 -17.70
N VAL A 189 -34.47 0.98 -17.29
CA VAL A 189 -34.80 -0.44 -17.09
C VAL A 189 -35.83 -0.61 -15.98
N ALA A 190 -35.66 0.07 -14.84
CA ALA A 190 -36.61 0.00 -13.73
C ALA A 190 -38.01 0.52 -14.11
N ALA A 191 -38.09 1.58 -14.92
CA ALA A 191 -39.35 2.13 -15.39
C ALA A 191 -40.05 1.22 -16.43
N ALA A 192 -39.29 0.45 -17.20
CA ALA A 192 -39.82 -0.50 -18.18
C ALA A 192 -40.16 -1.88 -17.60
N ALA A 193 -39.66 -2.20 -16.40
CA ALA A 193 -39.88 -3.49 -15.77
C ALA A 193 -41.37 -3.72 -15.48
N SER A 194 -41.92 -4.83 -15.98
CA SER A 194 -43.31 -5.22 -15.76
C SER A 194 -43.40 -6.74 -15.55
N ASN A 195 -44.16 -7.18 -14.54
CA ASN A 195 -44.27 -8.59 -14.14
C ASN A 195 -42.91 -9.29 -13.95
N CYS A 196 -41.91 -8.55 -13.46
CA CYS A 196 -40.56 -9.05 -13.19
C CYS A 196 -40.54 -9.89 -11.90
N ASP A 197 -39.65 -10.89 -11.84
CA ASP A 197 -39.42 -11.67 -10.63
C ASP A 197 -38.92 -10.76 -9.49
N ALA A 198 -39.39 -11.02 -8.27
CA ALA A 198 -39.11 -10.17 -7.11
C ALA A 198 -37.61 -10.07 -6.80
N SER A 199 -36.87 -11.19 -6.96
CA SER A 199 -35.42 -11.22 -6.77
C SER A 199 -34.68 -10.33 -7.77
N VAL A 200 -35.05 -10.40 -9.05
CA VAL A 200 -34.41 -9.60 -10.12
C VAL A 200 -34.71 -8.11 -9.94
N LEU A 201 -35.94 -7.76 -9.56
CA LEU A 201 -36.28 -6.39 -9.22
C LEU A 201 -35.49 -5.91 -7.99
N GLN A 202 -35.34 -6.73 -6.96
CA GLN A 202 -34.56 -6.39 -5.78
C GLN A 202 -33.08 -6.15 -6.13
N ALA A 203 -32.49 -6.97 -7.00
CA ALA A 203 -31.12 -6.76 -7.47
C ALA A 203 -30.96 -5.44 -8.25
N LEU A 204 -31.95 -5.07 -9.07
CA LEU A 204 -31.97 -3.78 -9.76
C LEU A 204 -32.02 -2.60 -8.78
N LEU A 205 -32.81 -2.72 -7.70
CA LEU A 205 -32.86 -1.70 -6.65
C LEU A 205 -31.53 -1.60 -5.91
N ASP A 206 -30.88 -2.72 -5.61
CA ASP A 206 -29.58 -2.71 -4.93
C ASP A 206 -28.46 -2.11 -5.80
N VAL A 207 -28.46 -2.39 -7.11
CA VAL A 207 -27.55 -1.77 -8.08
C VAL A 207 -27.81 -0.27 -8.23
N GLU A 208 -29.09 0.17 -8.27
CA GLU A 208 -29.44 1.60 -8.28
C GLU A 208 -28.90 2.30 -7.04
N LEU A 209 -29.11 1.72 -5.84
CA LEU A 209 -28.64 2.30 -4.59
C LEU A 209 -27.12 2.43 -4.59
N PHE A 210 -26.40 1.40 -5.03
CA PHE A 210 -24.93 1.41 -5.12
C PHE A 210 -24.41 2.53 -6.03
N LEU A 211 -24.97 2.66 -7.24
CA LEU A 211 -24.58 3.71 -8.19
C LEU A 211 -24.93 5.11 -7.67
N ARG A 212 -26.08 5.24 -7.00
CA ARG A 212 -26.59 6.50 -6.49
C ARG A 212 -25.83 7.01 -5.27
N VAL A 213 -25.36 6.11 -4.39
CA VAL A 213 -24.43 6.45 -3.30
C VAL A 213 -23.12 6.98 -3.90
N ALA A 214 -22.52 6.25 -4.85
CA ALA A 214 -21.27 6.64 -5.50
C ALA A 214 -21.36 8.05 -6.12
N LEU A 215 -22.43 8.30 -6.89
CA LEU A 215 -22.65 9.59 -7.54
C LEU A 215 -22.91 10.72 -6.54
N SER A 216 -23.68 10.44 -5.47
CA SER A 216 -23.93 11.43 -4.40
C SER A 216 -22.64 11.82 -3.67
N LEU A 217 -21.76 10.86 -3.41
CA LEU A 217 -20.43 11.11 -2.82
C LEU A 217 -19.55 11.94 -3.77
N LEU A 218 -19.54 11.61 -5.06
CA LEU A 218 -18.72 12.28 -6.08
C LEU A 218 -19.13 13.74 -6.30
N ARG A 219 -20.44 14.02 -6.26
CA ARG A 219 -21.01 15.37 -6.41
C ARG A 219 -21.12 16.14 -5.11
N GLY A 220 -21.05 15.45 -3.97
CA GLY A 220 -21.21 16.05 -2.64
C GLY A 220 -22.63 16.54 -2.37
N THR A 221 -23.60 16.06 -3.14
CA THR A 221 -25.03 16.40 -3.00
C THR A 221 -25.88 15.16 -3.14
N LEU A 222 -27.05 15.14 -2.51
CA LEU A 222 -27.95 14.00 -2.60
C LEU A 222 -28.51 13.89 -4.03
N GLU A 223 -28.33 12.74 -4.68
CA GLU A 223 -28.97 12.48 -5.95
C GLU A 223 -30.47 12.23 -5.77
N TRP A 224 -31.31 13.21 -6.11
CA TRP A 224 -32.77 13.14 -5.92
C TRP A 224 -33.50 12.39 -7.05
N GLY A 225 -32.90 12.30 -8.23
CA GLY A 225 -33.51 11.79 -9.46
C GLY A 225 -33.58 10.27 -9.59
N GLY A 226 -33.85 9.54 -8.51
CA GLY A 226 -33.80 8.07 -8.49
C GLY A 226 -35.04 7.38 -7.91
N ILE A 227 -34.94 6.07 -7.68
CA ILE A 227 -36.06 5.24 -7.24
C ILE A 227 -36.44 5.61 -5.79
N ARG A 228 -37.72 5.93 -5.55
CA ARG A 228 -38.19 6.45 -4.25
C ARG A 228 -37.89 5.50 -3.10
N ALA A 229 -38.04 4.19 -3.31
CA ALA A 229 -37.82 3.15 -2.30
C ALA A 229 -36.43 3.21 -1.64
N ASN A 230 -35.40 3.62 -2.40
CA ASN A 230 -34.02 3.67 -1.92
C ASN A 230 -33.62 4.99 -1.24
N THR A 231 -34.51 6.00 -1.24
CA THR A 231 -34.15 7.34 -0.74
C THR A 231 -33.79 7.34 0.75
N ALA A 232 -34.47 6.53 1.56
CA ALA A 232 -34.16 6.42 2.99
C ALA A 232 -32.81 5.70 3.22
N LYS A 233 -32.59 4.57 2.52
CA LYS A 233 -31.32 3.81 2.57
C LYS A 233 -30.13 4.66 2.13
N LEU A 234 -30.29 5.42 1.05
CA LEU A 234 -29.26 6.36 0.56
C LEU A 234 -28.85 7.36 1.64
N ARG A 235 -29.81 7.99 2.33
CA ARG A 235 -29.49 8.95 3.40
C ARG A 235 -28.80 8.29 4.58
N ALA A 236 -29.22 7.09 4.96
CA ALA A 236 -28.59 6.34 6.04
C ALA A 236 -27.13 6.01 5.70
N LEU A 237 -26.86 5.52 4.50
CA LEU A 237 -25.49 5.21 4.06
C LEU A 237 -24.60 6.46 3.98
N LEU A 238 -25.11 7.58 3.46
CA LEU A 238 -24.36 8.83 3.45
C LEU A 238 -24.10 9.35 4.88
N ALA A 239 -25.05 9.19 5.80
CA ALA A 239 -24.84 9.55 7.21
C ALA A 239 -23.78 8.67 7.88
N ALA A 240 -23.76 7.37 7.60
CA ALA A 240 -22.74 6.44 8.10
C ALA A 240 -21.34 6.80 7.56
N VAL A 241 -21.24 7.17 6.28
CA VAL A 241 -20.00 7.70 5.69
C VAL A 241 -19.51 8.95 6.42
N GLU A 242 -20.39 9.88 6.78
CA GLU A 242 -20.01 11.07 7.56
C GLU A 242 -19.65 10.75 9.01
N ALA A 243 -20.30 9.74 9.62
CA ALA A 243 -20.00 9.30 10.98
C ALA A 243 -18.58 8.69 11.09
N GLY A 244 -18.13 8.00 10.05
CA GLY A 244 -16.75 7.51 9.94
C GLY A 244 -16.39 6.44 10.98
N VAL A 245 -17.37 5.64 11.40
CA VAL A 245 -17.21 4.55 12.37
C VAL A 245 -17.47 3.20 11.71
N THR A 246 -16.98 2.12 12.31
CA THR A 246 -17.36 0.77 11.88
C THR A 246 -18.80 0.49 12.32
N GLU A 247 -19.68 0.20 11.37
CA GLU A 247 -21.11 0.02 11.61
C GLU A 247 -21.68 -1.10 10.73
N SER A 248 -22.66 -1.83 11.25
CA SER A 248 -23.44 -2.80 10.50
C SER A 248 -24.54 -2.11 9.71
N VAL A 249 -24.50 -2.22 8.40
CA VAL A 249 -25.46 -1.60 7.47
C VAL A 249 -26.01 -2.62 6.48
N ASP A 250 -27.23 -2.37 6.00
CA ASP A 250 -27.84 -3.21 4.97
C ASP A 250 -27.45 -2.72 3.57
N VAL A 251 -26.64 -3.51 2.88
CA VAL A 251 -26.20 -3.25 1.50
C VAL A 251 -26.32 -4.55 0.70
N PHE A 252 -26.86 -4.46 -0.51
CA PHE A 252 -27.12 -5.62 -1.38
C PHE A 252 -28.03 -6.69 -0.72
N SER A 253 -29.04 -6.23 0.01
CA SER A 253 -29.98 -7.09 0.74
C SER A 253 -29.33 -8.06 1.75
N SER A 254 -28.15 -7.68 2.27
CA SER A 254 -27.40 -8.40 3.31
C SER A 254 -26.89 -7.40 4.36
N THR A 255 -26.87 -7.80 5.63
CA THR A 255 -26.29 -6.98 6.71
C THR A 255 -24.78 -7.16 6.73
N ARG A 256 -24.04 -6.06 6.63
CA ARG A 256 -22.59 -6.06 6.53
C ARG A 256 -21.96 -5.08 7.50
N GLU A 257 -20.90 -5.52 8.15
CA GLU A 257 -20.00 -4.61 8.87
C GLU A 257 -19.10 -3.89 7.87
N ILE A 258 -19.21 -2.56 7.83
CA ILE A 258 -18.39 -1.69 6.96
C ILE A 258 -17.62 -0.73 7.86
N ASP A 259 -16.31 -0.63 7.63
CA ASP A 259 -15.47 0.37 8.28
C ASP A 259 -15.54 1.71 7.54
N PHE A 260 -16.49 2.58 7.94
CA PHE A 260 -16.63 3.90 7.33
C PHE A 260 -15.47 4.85 7.66
N SER A 261 -14.55 4.50 8.58
CA SER A 261 -13.37 5.32 8.86
C SER A 261 -12.40 5.41 7.66
N GLN A 262 -12.50 4.47 6.71
CA GLN A 262 -11.77 4.51 5.44
C GLN A 262 -12.18 5.69 4.55
N PHE A 263 -13.39 6.22 4.70
CA PHE A 263 -13.90 7.35 3.92
C PHE A 263 -13.32 8.70 4.36
N LYS A 264 -12.56 8.73 5.46
CA LYS A 264 -11.86 9.93 5.93
C LYS A 264 -10.74 10.28 4.94
N PRO A 265 -10.78 11.44 4.25
CA PRO A 265 -9.73 11.85 3.33
C PRO A 265 -8.39 12.03 4.05
N ARG A 266 -7.29 11.71 3.37
CA ARG A 266 -5.90 11.78 3.89
C ARG A 266 -4.97 12.29 2.80
N GLY A 267 -3.77 12.75 3.16
CA GLY A 267 -2.77 13.19 2.18
C GLY A 267 -3.25 14.33 1.30
N HIS A 268 -3.00 14.24 -0.02
CA HIS A 268 -3.44 15.28 -0.96
C HIS A 268 -4.96 15.36 -1.12
N TYR A 269 -5.72 14.34 -0.71
CA TYR A 269 -7.18 14.36 -0.81
C TYR A 269 -7.84 15.41 0.09
N THR A 270 -7.11 15.97 1.06
CA THR A 270 -7.58 17.07 1.92
C THR A 270 -7.33 18.46 1.32
N LYS A 271 -6.64 18.56 0.17
CA LYS A 271 -6.23 19.84 -0.42
C LYS A 271 -7.38 20.58 -1.13
N SER A 272 -8.43 19.86 -1.56
CA SER A 272 -9.61 20.46 -2.19
C SER A 272 -10.88 19.63 -1.93
N GLU A 273 -12.04 20.28 -1.99
CA GLU A 273 -13.32 19.58 -1.87
C GLU A 273 -13.54 18.56 -3.00
N GLU A 274 -13.06 18.86 -4.21
CA GLU A 274 -13.16 17.97 -5.36
C GLU A 274 -12.41 16.65 -5.13
N LEU A 275 -11.17 16.73 -4.65
CA LEU A 275 -10.38 15.54 -4.29
C LEU A 275 -11.00 14.79 -3.11
N THR A 276 -11.57 15.49 -2.13
CA THR A 276 -12.29 14.87 -1.00
C THR A 276 -13.50 14.06 -1.50
N ARG A 277 -14.29 14.61 -2.41
CA ARG A 277 -15.44 13.93 -3.01
C ARG A 277 -15.02 12.75 -3.87
N TYR A 278 -14.00 12.94 -4.71
CA TYR A 278 -13.39 11.89 -5.51
C TYR A 278 -12.96 10.71 -4.64
N PHE A 279 -12.20 10.99 -3.58
CA PHE A 279 -11.71 10.00 -2.63
C PHE A 279 -12.83 9.16 -2.05
N ARG A 280 -13.88 9.79 -1.51
CA ARG A 280 -15.02 9.09 -0.91
C ARG A 280 -15.78 8.22 -1.92
N ALA A 281 -16.00 8.74 -3.13
CA ALA A 281 -16.64 7.98 -4.20
C ALA A 281 -15.79 6.77 -4.62
N MET A 282 -14.48 6.95 -4.76
CA MET A 282 -13.54 5.88 -5.13
C MET A 282 -13.39 4.82 -4.03
N ILE A 283 -13.39 5.19 -2.75
CA ILE A 283 -13.49 4.23 -1.65
C ILE A 283 -14.76 3.39 -1.82
N TRP A 284 -15.93 4.03 -2.01
CA TRP A 284 -17.20 3.30 -2.18
C TRP A 284 -17.14 2.29 -3.34
N VAL A 285 -16.77 2.71 -4.55
CA VAL A 285 -16.78 1.83 -5.73
C VAL A 285 -15.62 0.82 -5.77
N GLY A 286 -14.59 1.04 -4.95
CA GLY A 286 -13.39 0.21 -4.89
C GLY A 286 -13.34 -0.78 -3.73
N THR A 287 -14.09 -0.55 -2.64
CA THR A 287 -14.07 -1.40 -1.44
C THR A 287 -15.40 -2.09 -1.14
N VAL A 288 -16.53 -1.47 -1.49
CA VAL A 288 -17.85 -2.07 -1.28
C VAL A 288 -18.11 -3.06 -2.41
N ASP A 289 -17.97 -4.35 -2.09
CA ASP A 289 -17.93 -5.45 -3.03
C ASP A 289 -19.20 -6.30 -3.05
N PHE A 290 -19.46 -6.95 -4.17
CA PHE A 290 -20.45 -8.01 -4.29
C PHE A 290 -19.74 -9.33 -3.97
N ARG A 291 -20.08 -9.98 -2.86
CA ARG A 291 -19.54 -11.29 -2.48
C ARG A 291 -20.20 -12.33 -3.39
N ILE A 292 -19.40 -12.90 -4.27
CA ILE A 292 -19.85 -13.85 -5.29
C ILE A 292 -19.87 -15.26 -4.74
N ALA A 293 -18.93 -15.60 -3.84
CA ALA A 293 -18.88 -16.90 -3.20
C ALA A 293 -18.07 -16.86 -1.89
N GLY A 294 -18.36 -17.81 -1.01
CA GLY A 294 -17.64 -18.02 0.24
C GLY A 294 -18.13 -17.15 1.39
N GLY A 295 -19.27 -16.46 1.22
CA GLY A 295 -19.97 -15.79 2.31
C GLY A 295 -20.59 -16.78 3.30
N SER A 296 -21.21 -16.25 4.36
CA SER A 296 -21.91 -17.04 5.37
C SER A 296 -23.21 -17.65 4.86
N ASP A 297 -23.88 -17.00 3.90
CA ASP A 297 -25.14 -17.43 3.31
C ASP A 297 -25.02 -17.55 1.77
N PRO A 298 -25.10 -18.76 1.20
CA PRO A 298 -25.07 -18.96 -0.24
C PRO A 298 -26.17 -18.23 -1.03
N THR A 299 -27.32 -17.95 -0.40
CA THR A 299 -28.42 -17.23 -1.06
C THR A 299 -28.10 -15.74 -1.24
N GLU A 300 -27.42 -15.14 -0.27
CA GLU A 300 -26.90 -13.78 -0.39
C GLU A 300 -25.81 -13.69 -1.46
N ASP A 301 -24.91 -14.68 -1.52
CA ASP A 301 -23.85 -14.76 -2.54
C ASP A 301 -24.45 -14.80 -3.97
N LEU A 302 -25.51 -15.59 -4.19
CA LEU A 302 -26.18 -15.67 -5.50
C LEU A 302 -26.90 -14.37 -5.86
N HIS A 303 -27.58 -13.72 -4.90
CA HIS A 303 -28.22 -12.42 -5.13
C HIS A 303 -27.19 -11.35 -5.52
N GLN A 304 -26.03 -11.35 -4.88
CA GLN A 304 -24.97 -10.39 -5.17
C GLN A 304 -24.27 -10.67 -6.49
N LEU A 305 -24.12 -11.94 -6.88
CA LEU A 305 -23.71 -12.30 -8.25
C LEU A 305 -24.72 -11.79 -9.29
N GLN A 306 -26.02 -11.90 -9.02
CA GLN A 306 -27.05 -11.33 -9.89
C GLN A 306 -26.92 -9.81 -10.01
N CYS A 307 -26.67 -9.09 -8.91
CA CYS A 307 -26.38 -7.66 -8.93
C CYS A 307 -25.15 -7.33 -9.78
N ALA A 308 -24.05 -8.10 -9.66
CA ALA A 308 -22.83 -7.90 -10.45
C ALA A 308 -23.08 -8.09 -11.96
N VAL A 309 -23.80 -9.15 -12.34
CA VAL A 309 -24.18 -9.40 -13.75
C VAL A 309 -25.04 -8.26 -14.29
N LEU A 310 -26.01 -7.79 -13.50
CA LEU A 310 -26.89 -6.69 -13.89
C LEU A 310 -26.12 -5.36 -14.03
N LEU A 311 -25.22 -5.04 -13.10
CA LEU A 311 -24.38 -3.85 -13.18
C LEU A 311 -23.50 -3.88 -14.44
N VAL A 312 -22.86 -5.01 -14.74
CA VAL A 312 -22.06 -5.17 -15.97
C VAL A 312 -22.91 -5.03 -17.23
N HIS A 313 -24.11 -5.58 -17.23
CA HIS A 313 -25.05 -5.40 -18.34
C HIS A 313 -25.41 -3.92 -18.54
N LEU A 314 -25.72 -3.18 -17.47
CA LEU A 314 -26.03 -1.75 -17.52
C LEU A 314 -24.82 -0.92 -18.01
N LEU A 315 -23.60 -1.31 -17.66
CA LEU A 315 -22.37 -0.68 -18.18
C LEU A 315 -22.22 -0.89 -19.69
N GLN A 316 -22.50 -2.09 -20.20
CA GLN A 316 -22.47 -2.40 -21.64
C GLN A 316 -23.54 -1.60 -22.38
N GLU A 317 -24.77 -1.62 -21.86
CA GLU A 317 -25.94 -0.97 -22.44
C GLU A 317 -25.91 0.56 -22.41
N SER A 318 -25.09 1.14 -21.53
CA SER A 318 -24.83 2.57 -21.47
C SER A 318 -23.59 2.99 -22.29
N GLY A 319 -22.85 2.03 -22.85
CA GLY A 319 -21.60 2.28 -23.57
C GLY A 319 -20.43 2.72 -22.69
N ASN A 320 -20.47 2.45 -21.39
CA ASN A 320 -19.45 2.88 -20.42
C ASN A 320 -18.50 1.77 -19.97
N LEU A 321 -18.66 0.53 -20.44
CA LEU A 321 -17.73 -0.56 -20.09
C LEU A 321 -16.28 -0.20 -20.47
N ASP A 322 -16.06 0.34 -21.67
CA ASP A 322 -14.72 0.75 -22.12
C ASP A 322 -14.17 1.94 -21.32
N ALA A 323 -15.03 2.85 -20.86
CA ALA A 323 -14.63 3.98 -20.03
C ALA A 323 -14.19 3.50 -18.64
N VAL A 324 -14.94 2.58 -18.03
CA VAL A 324 -14.56 1.93 -16.76
C VAL A 324 -13.28 1.11 -16.93
N GLU A 325 -13.12 0.39 -18.04
CA GLU A 325 -11.89 -0.32 -18.37
C GLU A 325 -10.69 0.64 -18.51
N GLY A 326 -10.89 1.82 -19.12
CA GLY A 326 -9.85 2.85 -19.23
C GLY A 326 -9.43 3.42 -17.87
N ILE A 327 -10.38 3.68 -16.96
CA ILE A 327 -10.09 4.08 -15.57
C ILE A 327 -9.33 2.95 -14.85
N ASP A 328 -9.80 1.72 -15.01
CA ASP A 328 -9.23 0.54 -14.36
C ASP A 328 -7.77 0.33 -14.77
N TRP A 329 -7.50 0.40 -16.07
CA TRP A 329 -6.16 0.29 -16.65
C TRP A 329 -5.23 1.43 -16.20
N ALA A 330 -5.73 2.67 -16.14
CA ALA A 330 -4.94 3.80 -15.69
C ALA A 330 -4.47 3.61 -14.24
N ILE A 331 -5.37 3.19 -13.35
CA ILE A 331 -5.04 2.91 -11.95
C ILE A 331 -4.10 1.70 -11.84
N GLU A 332 -4.32 0.65 -12.62
CA GLU A 332 -3.45 -0.53 -12.67
C GLU A 332 -2.00 -0.13 -13.05
N SER A 333 -1.85 0.69 -14.08
CA SER A 333 -0.55 1.22 -14.54
C SER A 333 0.14 2.12 -13.50
N LEU A 334 -0.62 2.70 -12.57
CA LEU A 334 -0.05 3.51 -11.50
C LEU A 334 0.41 2.67 -10.31
N VAL A 335 -0.42 1.72 -9.85
CA VAL A 335 -0.22 1.11 -8.52
C VAL A 335 -0.23 -0.40 -8.44
N ALA A 336 -0.63 -1.14 -9.48
CA ALA A 336 -0.76 -2.59 -9.36
C ALA A 336 0.60 -3.29 -9.45
N ASP A 337 0.92 -4.14 -8.48
CA ASP A 337 2.17 -4.88 -8.49
C ASP A 337 2.05 -6.20 -9.28
N GLY A 338 3.11 -6.56 -10.00
CA GLY A 338 3.20 -7.84 -10.72
C GLY A 338 2.17 -8.06 -11.82
N GLY A 339 1.54 -6.99 -12.33
CA GLY A 339 0.49 -7.07 -13.37
C GLY A 339 -0.76 -7.84 -12.92
N LEU A 340 -1.00 -7.93 -11.61
CA LEU A 340 -2.12 -8.70 -11.05
C LEU A 340 -3.46 -7.93 -11.08
N GLY A 341 -3.42 -6.60 -11.26
CA GLY A 341 -4.61 -5.75 -11.34
C GLY A 341 -5.37 -5.68 -10.02
N ALA A 342 -6.71 -5.63 -10.11
CA ALA A 342 -7.60 -5.63 -8.95
C ALA A 342 -7.59 -6.99 -8.25
N ASP A 343 -7.55 -7.00 -6.92
CA ASP A 343 -7.65 -8.22 -6.10
C ASP A 343 -9.12 -8.61 -5.87
N SER A 344 -9.88 -8.65 -6.96
CA SER A 344 -11.32 -8.94 -7.08
C SER A 344 -11.70 -9.09 -8.56
N LEU A 345 -12.89 -9.60 -8.85
CA LEU A 345 -13.41 -9.71 -10.20
C LEU A 345 -13.78 -8.32 -10.75
N SER A 346 -13.23 -7.97 -11.92
CA SER A 346 -13.50 -6.70 -12.60
C SER A 346 -14.72 -6.78 -13.55
N PRO A 347 -15.34 -5.62 -13.90
CA PRO A 347 -16.40 -5.54 -14.91
C PRO A 347 -16.03 -6.19 -16.24
N ARG A 348 -14.79 -5.97 -16.70
CA ARG A 348 -14.28 -6.52 -17.97
C ARG A 348 -14.19 -8.03 -17.94
N GLN A 349 -13.65 -8.60 -16.85
CA GLN A 349 -13.52 -10.04 -16.70
C GLN A 349 -14.90 -10.70 -16.64
N LEU A 350 -15.83 -10.15 -15.86
CA LEU A 350 -17.20 -10.67 -15.78
C LEU A 350 -17.94 -10.53 -17.12
N ALA A 351 -17.83 -9.39 -17.81
CA ALA A 351 -18.41 -9.17 -19.12
C ALA A 351 -17.94 -10.20 -20.15
N ARG A 352 -16.62 -10.45 -20.23
CA ARG A 352 -16.06 -11.47 -21.11
C ARG A 352 -16.60 -12.84 -20.77
N PHE A 353 -16.72 -13.16 -19.49
CA PHE A 353 -17.18 -14.46 -19.02
C PHE A 353 -18.66 -14.72 -19.33
N VAL A 354 -19.51 -13.73 -19.07
CA VAL A 354 -20.95 -13.81 -19.34
C VAL A 354 -21.24 -13.82 -20.85
N ASN A 355 -20.46 -13.10 -21.66
CA ASN A 355 -20.67 -13.00 -23.12
C ASN A 355 -20.14 -14.21 -23.92
N SER A 356 -19.09 -14.89 -23.45
CA SER A 356 -18.35 -15.91 -24.23
C SER A 356 -18.89 -17.34 -24.14
N GLY A 357 -20.03 -17.56 -23.48
CA GLY A 357 -20.63 -18.91 -23.39
C GLY A 357 -21.61 -19.08 -22.24
N ASN A 358 -21.50 -18.26 -21.19
CA ASN A 358 -22.35 -18.32 -19.99
C ASN A 358 -23.47 -17.28 -19.97
N SER A 359 -23.99 -16.96 -21.16
CA SER A 359 -25.05 -15.96 -21.33
C SER A 359 -26.41 -16.39 -20.76
N GLY A 360 -26.55 -17.63 -20.27
CA GLY A 360 -27.80 -18.17 -19.73
C GLY A 360 -28.34 -17.32 -18.58
N ALA A 361 -27.52 -17.04 -17.57
CA ALA A 361 -27.90 -16.21 -16.42
C ALA A 361 -28.26 -14.76 -16.84
N LEU A 362 -27.48 -14.16 -17.75
CA LEU A 362 -27.80 -12.83 -18.25
C LEU A 362 -29.12 -12.81 -19.05
N LYS A 363 -29.34 -13.81 -19.91
CA LYS A 363 -30.58 -13.94 -20.69
C LYS A 363 -31.79 -14.14 -19.79
N SER A 364 -31.67 -14.91 -18.71
CA SER A 364 -32.77 -15.09 -17.75
C SER A 364 -33.08 -13.79 -17.00
N ILE A 365 -32.07 -13.03 -16.58
CA ILE A 365 -32.24 -11.71 -15.96
C ILE A 365 -32.96 -10.75 -16.94
N ILE A 366 -32.50 -10.63 -18.18
CA ILE A 366 -33.10 -9.75 -19.19
C ILE A 366 -34.54 -10.16 -19.53
N ALA A 367 -34.80 -11.46 -19.65
CA ALA A 367 -36.14 -11.98 -19.92
C ALA A 367 -37.12 -11.66 -18.79
N SER A 368 -36.67 -11.78 -17.53
CA SER A 368 -37.45 -11.42 -16.34
C SER A 368 -37.77 -9.92 -16.31
N LEU A 369 -36.77 -9.07 -16.55
CA LEU A 369 -36.96 -7.60 -16.59
C LEU A 369 -37.93 -7.15 -17.71
N SER A 370 -37.92 -7.83 -18.85
CA SER A 370 -38.78 -7.50 -19.99
C SER A 370 -40.18 -8.14 -19.93
N GLY A 371 -40.44 -9.01 -18.94
CA GLY A 371 -41.69 -9.78 -18.86
C GLY A 371 -41.93 -10.72 -20.05
N SER A 372 -40.89 -11.01 -20.85
CA SER A 372 -40.99 -11.70 -22.14
C SER A 372 -40.94 -13.23 -22.03
N ALA A 373 -40.45 -13.76 -20.89
CA ALA A 373 -40.52 -15.17 -20.55
C ALA A 373 -40.54 -15.36 -19.04
N SER A 374 -41.38 -16.27 -18.55
CA SER A 374 -41.32 -16.76 -17.17
C SER A 374 -40.31 -17.89 -17.13
N PHE A 375 -39.06 -17.58 -16.79
CA PHE A 375 -38.19 -18.60 -16.20
C PHE A 375 -38.81 -18.95 -14.86
N ASN A 376 -38.94 -20.24 -14.52
CA ASN A 376 -39.29 -20.56 -13.15
C ASN A 376 -38.08 -20.22 -12.24
N ASP A 377 -38.34 -19.79 -11.00
CA ASP A 377 -37.29 -19.38 -10.04
C ASP A 377 -36.16 -20.41 -9.91
N HIS A 378 -36.51 -21.71 -10.04
CA HIS A 378 -35.56 -22.82 -10.02
C HIS A 378 -34.57 -22.81 -11.20
N GLN A 379 -35.03 -22.56 -12.43
CA GLN A 379 -34.18 -22.47 -13.61
C GLN A 379 -33.25 -21.25 -13.54
N HIS A 380 -33.78 -20.11 -13.09
CA HIS A 380 -32.99 -18.89 -12.90
C HIS A 380 -31.86 -19.12 -11.88
N SER A 381 -32.23 -19.63 -10.70
CA SER A 381 -31.26 -19.93 -9.62
C SER A 381 -30.21 -20.94 -10.07
N LYS A 382 -30.60 -21.97 -10.83
CA LYS A 382 -29.66 -22.96 -11.36
C LYS A 382 -28.61 -22.33 -12.28
N LEU A 383 -29.01 -21.41 -13.16
CA LEU A 383 -28.08 -20.72 -14.06
C LEU A 383 -27.08 -19.82 -13.29
N LEU A 384 -27.51 -19.19 -12.20
CA LEU A 384 -26.63 -18.41 -11.33
C LEU A 384 -25.64 -19.31 -10.58
N VAL A 385 -26.09 -20.46 -10.06
CA VAL A 385 -25.21 -21.45 -9.41
C VAL A 385 -24.18 -22.00 -10.40
N GLU A 386 -24.59 -22.35 -11.62
CA GLU A 386 -23.66 -22.79 -12.67
C GLU A 386 -22.63 -21.70 -13.01
N LEU A 387 -23.05 -20.43 -13.08
CA LEU A 387 -22.13 -19.31 -13.31
C LEU A 387 -21.15 -19.13 -12.13
N GLN A 388 -21.66 -19.14 -10.90
CA GLN A 388 -20.86 -19.02 -9.67
C GLN A 388 -19.79 -20.11 -9.59
N GLN A 389 -20.19 -21.37 -9.82
CA GLN A 389 -19.28 -22.51 -9.77
C GLN A 389 -18.14 -22.36 -10.78
N GLN A 390 -18.44 -21.95 -12.01
CA GLN A 390 -17.39 -21.76 -13.01
C GLN A 390 -16.47 -20.56 -12.71
N ILE A 391 -16.96 -19.52 -12.04
CA ILE A 391 -16.13 -18.39 -11.55
C ILE A 391 -15.13 -18.91 -10.50
N VAL A 392 -15.63 -19.66 -9.51
CA VAL A 392 -14.84 -20.22 -8.41
C VAL A 392 -13.81 -21.24 -8.91
N GLU A 393 -14.21 -22.17 -9.79
CA GLU A 393 -13.31 -23.18 -10.37
C GLU A 393 -12.15 -22.57 -11.16
N ARG A 394 -12.35 -21.39 -11.74
CA ARG A 394 -11.31 -20.64 -12.48
C ARG A 394 -10.51 -19.69 -11.58
N GLY A 395 -10.82 -19.61 -10.29
CA GLY A 395 -10.20 -18.68 -9.35
C GLY A 395 -10.44 -17.21 -9.68
N LEU A 396 -11.52 -16.88 -10.41
CA LEU A 396 -11.82 -15.52 -10.82
C LEU A 396 -12.40 -14.72 -9.66
N GLY A 397 -11.76 -13.61 -9.28
CA GLY A 397 -12.19 -12.79 -8.14
C GLY A 397 -11.84 -13.35 -6.77
N ALA A 398 -11.04 -14.43 -6.71
CA ALA A 398 -10.48 -14.94 -5.47
C ALA A 398 -9.49 -13.91 -4.90
N GLN A 399 -9.78 -13.41 -3.71
CA GLN A 399 -8.97 -12.37 -3.08
C GLN A 399 -7.74 -12.95 -2.38
N LEU A 400 -6.60 -12.30 -2.52
CA LEU A 400 -5.34 -12.63 -1.85
C LEU A 400 -5.13 -11.85 -0.55
N ILE A 401 -5.75 -10.69 -0.44
CA ILE A 401 -5.63 -9.76 0.68
C ILE A 401 -6.99 -9.66 1.38
N SER A 402 -7.01 -9.94 2.68
CA SER A 402 -8.19 -9.66 3.50
C SER A 402 -8.30 -8.16 3.74
N ALA A 403 -9.38 -7.53 3.28
CA ALA A 403 -9.56 -6.07 3.29
C ALA A 403 -10.83 -5.61 4.02
N HIS A 404 -11.54 -6.52 4.70
CA HIS A 404 -12.76 -6.24 5.43
C HIS A 404 -12.58 -6.61 6.90
N PRO A 405 -13.22 -5.88 7.83
CA PRO A 405 -13.35 -6.31 9.22
C PRO A 405 -13.91 -7.73 9.29
N ARG A 406 -13.27 -8.57 10.12
CA ARG A 406 -13.73 -9.92 10.43
C ARG A 406 -13.46 -10.20 11.89
N ASP A 407 -14.37 -10.92 12.51
CA ASP A 407 -14.19 -11.42 13.85
C ASP A 407 -13.19 -12.59 13.86
N GLU A 408 -12.34 -12.61 14.88
CA GLU A 408 -11.45 -13.73 15.15
C GLU A 408 -12.27 -14.96 15.58
N ASP A 409 -12.25 -16.04 14.77
CA ASP A 409 -12.74 -17.34 15.21
C ASP A 409 -11.61 -18.10 15.95
N LEU A 410 -11.53 -17.88 17.27
CA LEU A 410 -10.57 -18.56 18.15
C LEU A 410 -10.82 -20.07 18.28
N PHE A 411 -11.97 -20.58 17.82
CA PHE A 411 -12.34 -21.99 17.86
C PHE A 411 -12.20 -22.68 16.51
N SER A 412 -11.84 -21.94 15.46
CA SER A 412 -11.49 -22.47 14.14
C SER A 412 -10.33 -23.45 14.23
N GLU A 413 -10.20 -24.33 13.23
CA GLU A 413 -9.11 -25.31 13.18
C GLU A 413 -7.74 -24.63 13.42
N PRO A 414 -6.88 -25.21 14.28
CA PRO A 414 -5.66 -24.56 14.76
C PRO A 414 -4.62 -24.32 13.67
N THR A 415 -4.78 -24.98 12.51
CA THR A 415 -3.80 -25.02 11.41
C THR A 415 -4.33 -24.50 10.08
N THR A 416 -5.64 -24.26 9.95
CA THR A 416 -6.26 -23.87 8.66
C THR A 416 -6.59 -22.37 8.70
N PRO A 417 -5.88 -21.51 7.94
CA PRO A 417 -6.18 -20.10 7.87
C PRO A 417 -7.51 -19.83 7.15
N THR A 418 -8.16 -18.74 7.53
CA THR A 418 -9.41 -18.32 6.90
C THR A 418 -9.14 -17.85 5.47
N VAL A 419 -9.92 -18.37 4.52
CA VAL A 419 -9.81 -18.00 3.10
C VAL A 419 -10.67 -16.75 2.83
N PRO A 420 -10.16 -15.76 2.08
CA PRO A 420 -10.97 -14.64 1.64
C PRO A 420 -12.13 -15.06 0.71
N HIS A 421 -13.22 -14.27 0.72
CA HIS A 421 -14.36 -14.51 -0.18
C HIS A 421 -13.94 -14.27 -1.64
N THR A 422 -14.68 -14.84 -2.58
CA THR A 422 -14.62 -14.43 -3.97
C THR A 422 -15.52 -13.21 -4.14
N SER A 423 -15.02 -12.11 -4.70
CA SER A 423 -15.83 -10.91 -4.85
C SER A 423 -15.66 -10.17 -6.17
N PHE A 424 -16.64 -9.33 -6.47
CA PHE A 424 -16.69 -8.43 -7.61
C PHE A 424 -16.76 -6.99 -7.12
N THR A 425 -16.06 -6.09 -7.80
CA THR A 425 -16.03 -4.65 -7.49
C THR A 425 -15.99 -3.85 -8.78
N LEU A 426 -16.63 -2.67 -8.79
CA LEU A 426 -16.65 -1.83 -9.99
C LEU A 426 -15.25 -1.32 -10.37
N LEU A 427 -14.49 -0.81 -9.40
CA LEU A 427 -13.10 -0.33 -9.57
C LEU A 427 -12.23 -0.82 -8.40
N GLY A 428 -12.14 -2.15 -8.24
CA GLY A 428 -11.57 -2.81 -7.07
C GLY A 428 -10.14 -2.44 -6.74
N GLN A 429 -9.82 -2.27 -5.46
CA GLN A 429 -8.46 -1.92 -5.07
C GLN A 429 -7.41 -2.95 -5.57
N ARG A 430 -6.25 -2.42 -5.97
CA ARG A 430 -5.18 -3.15 -6.63
C ARG A 430 -4.41 -4.02 -5.65
N PHE A 431 -4.02 -5.19 -6.14
CA PHE A 431 -3.03 -6.01 -5.46
C PHE A 431 -1.71 -5.23 -5.34
N VAL A 432 -1.15 -5.24 -4.14
CA VAL A 432 0.21 -4.77 -3.89
C VAL A 432 0.93 -5.72 -2.93
N TRP A 433 2.22 -5.93 -3.17
CA TRP A 433 3.04 -6.88 -2.42
C TRP A 433 3.04 -6.59 -0.93
N SER A 434 3.12 -5.31 -0.54
CA SER A 434 3.15 -4.93 0.87
C SER A 434 1.90 -5.36 1.63
N SER A 435 0.71 -5.22 1.01
CA SER A 435 -0.54 -5.61 1.66
C SER A 435 -0.70 -7.12 1.73
N PHE A 436 -0.18 -7.85 0.72
CA PHE A 436 -0.09 -9.30 0.76
C PHE A 436 0.85 -9.78 1.86
N ILE A 437 2.03 -9.18 1.99
CA ILE A 437 2.98 -9.47 3.08
C ILE A 437 2.30 -9.22 4.43
N PHE A 438 1.69 -8.05 4.62
CA PHE A 438 1.00 -7.72 5.87
C PHE A 438 -0.11 -8.71 6.20
N SER A 439 -0.92 -9.14 5.23
CA SER A 439 -1.99 -10.11 5.48
C SER A 439 -1.45 -11.50 5.85
N ARG A 440 -0.29 -11.92 5.33
CA ARG A 440 0.34 -13.22 5.63
C ARG A 440 1.19 -13.24 6.90
N LEU A 441 1.41 -12.08 7.51
CA LEU A 441 2.18 -11.92 8.73
C LEU A 441 1.33 -11.52 9.94
N VAL A 442 0.00 -11.60 9.83
CA VAL A 442 -0.92 -11.38 10.95
C VAL A 442 -1.84 -12.58 11.14
N PHE A 443 -2.60 -12.56 12.22
CA PHE A 443 -3.60 -13.55 12.56
C PHE A 443 -4.72 -13.54 11.50
N ASP A 444 -5.18 -14.69 11.00
CA ASP A 444 -4.88 -16.07 11.43
C ASP A 444 -3.86 -16.80 10.53
N GLN A 445 -3.03 -16.07 9.78
CA GLN A 445 -2.12 -16.63 8.77
C GLN A 445 -0.75 -17.06 9.33
N VAL A 446 -0.34 -16.51 10.47
CA VAL A 446 0.92 -16.88 11.11
C VAL A 446 0.74 -18.21 11.86
N ILE A 447 1.50 -19.22 11.44
CA ILE A 447 1.48 -20.56 12.05
C ILE A 447 2.89 -20.89 12.52
N HIS A 448 3.01 -21.26 13.79
CA HIS A 448 4.24 -21.76 14.38
C HIS A 448 3.94 -23.02 15.19
N GLU A 449 4.74 -24.07 15.01
CA GLU A 449 4.51 -25.40 15.62
C GLU A 449 3.05 -25.88 15.46
N ASP A 450 2.50 -25.78 14.26
CA ASP A 450 1.12 -26.16 13.93
C ASP A 450 0.04 -25.43 14.78
N ALA A 451 0.37 -24.26 15.32
CA ALA A 451 -0.56 -23.40 16.06
C ALA A 451 -0.59 -21.97 15.49
N LYS A 452 -1.80 -21.44 15.32
CA LYS A 452 -2.05 -20.02 14.99
C LYS A 452 -1.45 -19.10 16.04
N GLN A 453 -0.67 -18.13 15.59
CA GLN A 453 -0.01 -17.14 16.45
C GLN A 453 -0.75 -15.81 16.44
N LYS A 454 -0.93 -15.20 17.61
CA LYS A 454 -1.74 -13.97 17.81
C LYS A 454 -0.98 -12.68 17.44
N ARG A 455 -0.31 -12.67 16.29
CA ARG A 455 0.33 -11.46 15.76
C ARG A 455 -0.73 -10.62 15.03
N ARG A 456 -0.96 -9.38 15.43
CA ARG A 456 -2.01 -8.50 14.85
C ARG A 456 -1.45 -7.24 14.20
N ILE A 457 -0.18 -6.93 14.45
CA ILE A 457 0.45 -5.71 13.99
C ILE A 457 1.65 -6.08 13.12
N PRO A 458 1.59 -5.84 11.80
CA PRO A 458 2.75 -5.95 10.95
C PRO A 458 3.62 -4.69 11.02
N SER A 459 4.83 -4.75 10.46
CA SER A 459 5.77 -3.63 10.50
C SER A 459 6.46 -3.40 9.15
N ALA A 460 6.94 -2.18 8.92
CA ALA A 460 7.72 -1.87 7.71
C ALA A 460 9.06 -2.64 7.65
N VAL A 461 9.57 -3.15 8.78
CA VAL A 461 10.75 -4.02 8.81
C VAL A 461 10.44 -5.38 8.18
N ASP A 462 9.20 -5.85 8.29
CA ASP A 462 8.72 -7.07 7.63
C ASP A 462 8.84 -6.90 6.10
N VAL A 463 8.46 -5.73 5.58
CA VAL A 463 8.57 -5.37 4.16
C VAL A 463 10.03 -5.18 3.74
N ALA A 464 10.87 -4.58 4.60
CA ALA A 464 12.29 -4.45 4.32
C ALA A 464 12.97 -5.81 4.13
N PHE A 465 12.67 -6.76 5.02
CA PHE A 465 13.18 -8.13 4.89
C PHE A 465 12.65 -8.83 3.65
N THR A 466 11.33 -8.87 3.47
CA THR A 466 10.67 -9.69 2.43
C THR A 466 10.72 -9.05 1.05
N LEU A 467 10.23 -7.81 0.92
CA LEU A 467 10.05 -7.13 -0.37
C LEU A 467 11.31 -6.44 -0.87
N PHE A 468 12.08 -5.82 0.00
CA PHE A 468 13.32 -5.16 -0.41
C PHE A 468 14.52 -6.08 -0.38
N GLY A 469 14.38 -7.29 0.16
CA GLY A 469 15.48 -8.25 0.24
C GLY A 469 16.61 -7.76 1.15
N ASN A 470 16.30 -6.94 2.15
CA ASN A 470 17.30 -6.37 3.05
C ASN A 470 17.59 -7.32 4.20
N ASP A 471 18.71 -8.03 4.13
CA ASP A 471 19.09 -9.04 5.12
C ASP A 471 19.43 -8.43 6.49
N VAL A 472 19.70 -7.13 6.59
CA VAL A 472 19.90 -6.48 7.89
C VAL A 472 18.63 -6.51 8.73
N ALA A 473 17.46 -6.53 8.09
CA ALA A 473 16.18 -6.65 8.77
C ALA A 473 16.01 -7.99 9.51
N SER A 474 16.75 -9.05 9.14
CA SER A 474 16.65 -10.36 9.81
C SER A 474 17.02 -10.29 11.29
N ALA A 475 18.08 -9.56 11.63
CA ALA A 475 18.55 -9.39 13.00
C ALA A 475 17.56 -8.59 13.85
N GLU A 476 16.99 -7.53 13.30
CA GLU A 476 15.96 -6.71 13.96
C GLU A 476 14.66 -7.53 14.18
N LEU A 477 14.25 -8.31 13.19
CA LEU A 477 13.06 -9.17 13.30
C LEU A 477 13.28 -10.31 14.31
N ALA A 478 14.46 -10.92 14.33
CA ALA A 478 14.82 -11.93 15.33
C ALA A 478 14.78 -11.34 16.74
N ALA A 479 15.39 -10.18 16.97
CA ALA A 479 15.34 -9.49 18.26
C ALA A 479 13.89 -9.20 18.71
N ARG A 480 13.00 -8.84 17.78
CA ARG A 480 11.57 -8.65 18.07
C ARG A 480 10.84 -9.94 18.41
N MET A 481 11.17 -11.07 17.78
CA MET A 481 10.58 -12.36 18.14
C MET A 481 10.96 -12.77 19.57
N GLU A 482 12.19 -12.48 20.01
CA GLU A 482 12.69 -12.82 21.35
C GLU A 482 12.25 -11.84 22.45
N ALA A 483 11.74 -10.65 22.10
CA ALA A 483 11.38 -9.61 23.06
C ALA A 483 10.24 -9.97 24.03
N GLY A 484 9.56 -11.11 23.84
CA GLY A 484 8.47 -11.60 24.68
C GLY A 484 8.86 -12.67 25.71
N ASP A 485 10.06 -13.24 25.65
CA ASP A 485 10.42 -14.46 26.41
C ASP A 485 10.92 -14.20 27.84
N THR A 486 10.71 -13.02 28.41
CA THR A 486 11.16 -12.76 29.79
C THR A 486 10.03 -12.38 30.73
N ASN A 487 9.86 -13.20 31.77
CA ASN A 487 9.32 -12.87 33.10
C ASN A 487 10.07 -11.71 33.80
N SER A 488 10.58 -10.75 33.03
CA SER A 488 11.38 -9.60 33.40
C SER A 488 10.94 -8.51 32.45
N ARG A 489 10.44 -7.39 33.00
CA ARG A 489 10.05 -6.15 32.30
C ARG A 489 10.46 -6.16 30.81
N ALA A 490 9.47 -6.36 29.93
CA ALA A 490 9.66 -6.21 28.49
C ALA A 490 10.53 -4.96 28.23
N PRO A 491 11.51 -5.00 27.30
CA PRO A 491 12.25 -3.81 26.94
C PRO A 491 11.25 -2.69 26.63
N ALA A 492 11.54 -1.46 27.04
CA ALA A 492 10.58 -0.33 27.05
C ALA A 492 9.94 -0.01 25.67
N GLU A 493 10.37 -0.69 24.60
CA GLU A 493 10.01 -0.50 23.20
C GLU A 493 9.25 -1.70 22.57
N ALA A 494 9.04 -2.80 23.30
CA ALA A 494 8.29 -3.95 22.78
C ALA A 494 6.81 -3.59 22.56
N VAL A 495 6.29 -3.89 21.36
CA VAL A 495 4.91 -3.60 20.98
C VAL A 495 4.07 -4.88 21.07
N ALA A 496 3.04 -4.82 21.93
CA ALA A 496 2.09 -5.92 22.10
C ALA A 496 1.45 -6.32 20.77
N PHE A 497 1.24 -7.63 20.57
CA PHE A 497 0.72 -8.23 19.33
C PHE A 497 1.58 -8.01 18.06
N ARG A 498 2.80 -7.47 18.20
CA ARG A 498 3.81 -7.38 17.13
C ARG A 498 5.04 -8.23 17.46
N ASP A 499 5.55 -8.05 18.68
CA ASP A 499 6.79 -8.61 19.18
C ASP A 499 6.52 -9.76 20.17
N GLY A 500 7.54 -10.58 20.47
CA GLY A 500 7.41 -11.73 21.35
C GLY A 500 6.65 -12.91 20.76
N ILE A 501 6.48 -12.93 19.44
CA ILE A 501 5.67 -13.91 18.72
C ILE A 501 6.56 -14.53 17.63
N PRO A 502 6.60 -15.86 17.49
CA PRO A 502 7.38 -16.51 16.44
C PRO A 502 6.64 -16.47 15.09
N PHE A 503 7.32 -16.03 14.03
CA PHE A 503 6.77 -15.98 12.67
C PHE A 503 7.83 -16.14 11.57
N ALA A 504 9.00 -16.70 11.90
CA ALA A 504 10.13 -16.85 10.98
C ALA A 504 9.78 -17.69 9.74
N SER A 505 9.03 -18.78 9.91
CA SER A 505 8.58 -19.65 8.80
C SER A 505 7.81 -18.87 7.73
N ASN A 506 6.85 -18.04 8.15
CA ASN A 506 6.08 -17.18 7.23
C ASN A 506 6.97 -16.15 6.53
N LEU A 507 7.90 -15.51 7.25
CA LEU A 507 8.84 -14.53 6.67
C LEU A 507 9.73 -15.16 5.60
N VAL A 508 10.35 -16.31 5.91
CA VAL A 508 11.24 -17.00 4.97
C VAL A 508 10.47 -17.47 3.74
N ALA A 509 9.26 -17.99 3.92
CA ALA A 509 8.40 -18.38 2.79
C ALA A 509 8.06 -17.18 1.88
N LEU A 510 7.69 -16.04 2.46
CA LEU A 510 7.43 -14.81 1.70
C LEU A 510 8.68 -14.33 0.97
N ARG A 511 9.83 -14.29 1.67
CA ARG A 511 11.11 -13.88 1.09
C ARG A 511 11.47 -14.73 -0.13
N GLN A 512 11.39 -16.05 -0.04
CA GLN A 512 11.70 -16.96 -1.15
C GLN A 512 10.77 -16.77 -2.35
N VAL A 513 9.45 -16.61 -2.13
CA VAL A 513 8.50 -16.38 -3.22
C VAL A 513 8.78 -15.04 -3.91
N ILE A 514 9.03 -13.98 -3.15
CA ILE A 514 9.28 -12.66 -3.71
C ILE A 514 10.63 -12.61 -4.44
N ASP A 515 11.67 -13.22 -3.89
CA ASP A 515 12.99 -13.30 -4.55
C ASP A 515 12.90 -13.98 -5.93
N GLN A 516 12.04 -15.00 -6.05
CA GLN A 516 11.75 -15.67 -7.33
C GLN A 516 11.00 -14.74 -8.30
N GLU A 517 9.96 -14.03 -7.84
CA GLU A 517 9.19 -13.12 -8.68
C GLU A 517 10.02 -11.93 -9.19
N PHE A 518 10.94 -11.41 -8.37
CA PHE A 518 11.83 -10.31 -8.76
C PHE A 518 13.07 -10.77 -9.56
N ASN A 519 13.26 -12.08 -9.78
CA ASN A 519 14.35 -12.67 -10.56
C ASN A 519 15.75 -12.15 -10.18
N ASP A 520 16.08 -12.09 -8.89
CA ASP A 520 17.36 -11.53 -8.41
C ASP A 520 18.61 -12.38 -8.70
N GLU A 521 18.54 -13.38 -9.59
CA GLU A 521 19.75 -14.04 -10.06
C GLU A 521 20.58 -13.10 -10.95
N ASP A 522 21.74 -12.69 -10.44
CA ASP A 522 22.77 -11.82 -11.06
C ASP A 522 23.19 -12.18 -12.50
N SER A 523 22.75 -13.31 -13.05
CA SER A 523 23.19 -13.87 -14.33
C SER A 523 22.48 -13.31 -15.57
N LYS A 524 21.42 -12.52 -15.41
CA LYS A 524 20.72 -11.88 -16.54
C LYS A 524 20.63 -10.39 -16.27
N GLY A 525 21.55 -9.64 -16.89
CA GLY A 525 21.58 -8.18 -16.79
C GLY A 525 20.20 -7.57 -16.97
N VAL A 526 19.93 -6.51 -16.20
CA VAL A 526 18.68 -5.74 -16.16
C VAL A 526 17.97 -5.81 -17.50
N SER A 527 17.03 -6.75 -17.60
CA SER A 527 16.21 -6.87 -18.77
C SER A 527 15.39 -5.59 -18.80
N ILE A 528 15.57 -4.79 -19.84
CA ILE A 528 14.71 -3.64 -20.21
C ILE A 528 13.33 -4.17 -20.65
N ALA A 529 12.83 -5.24 -20.03
CA ALA A 529 11.58 -5.90 -20.33
C ALA A 529 10.76 -6.04 -19.05
N ASP A 530 10.28 -4.89 -18.57
CA ASP A 530 9.01 -4.78 -17.88
C ASP A 530 8.29 -3.57 -18.48
N THR A 531 8.02 -3.61 -19.78
CA THR A 531 7.26 -2.55 -20.48
C THR A 531 5.81 -2.44 -20.00
N GLU A 532 5.40 -3.32 -19.06
CA GLU A 532 4.07 -3.41 -18.47
C GLU A 532 4.07 -3.20 -16.93
N ALA A 533 5.21 -2.88 -16.29
CA ALA A 533 5.25 -2.63 -14.84
C ALA A 533 4.59 -1.29 -14.48
N SER A 534 3.86 -1.29 -13.36
CA SER A 534 3.29 -0.07 -12.81
C SER A 534 4.37 0.87 -12.24
N VAL A 535 4.02 2.15 -12.08
CA VAL A 535 4.91 3.14 -11.47
C VAL A 535 5.32 2.72 -10.05
N SER A 536 4.39 2.19 -9.25
CA SER A 536 4.70 1.59 -7.94
C SER A 536 5.69 0.45 -8.03
N MET A 537 5.53 -0.47 -8.98
CA MET A 537 6.42 -1.62 -9.13
C MET A 537 7.85 -1.19 -9.47
N ILE A 538 8.02 -0.23 -10.39
CA ILE A 538 9.34 0.34 -10.73
C ILE A 538 9.98 0.99 -9.50
N TRP A 539 9.18 1.70 -8.69
CA TRP A 539 9.66 2.28 -7.45
C TRP A 539 10.12 1.21 -6.46
N LEU A 540 9.35 0.14 -6.26
CA LEU A 540 9.73 -0.98 -5.40
C LEU A 540 11.00 -1.69 -5.89
N GLN A 541 11.17 -1.88 -7.20
CA GLN A 541 12.39 -2.41 -7.80
C GLN A 541 13.60 -1.50 -7.51
N ALA A 542 13.44 -0.17 -7.59
CA ALA A 542 14.49 0.78 -7.23
C ALA A 542 14.86 0.73 -5.75
N LEU A 543 13.88 0.55 -4.85
CA LEU A 543 14.14 0.35 -3.42
C LEU A 543 14.87 -0.96 -3.17
N ARG A 544 14.44 -2.05 -3.82
CA ARG A 544 15.06 -3.37 -3.70
C ARG A 544 16.51 -3.39 -4.18
N ALA A 545 16.84 -2.60 -5.21
CA ALA A 545 18.21 -2.44 -5.69
C ALA A 545 19.19 -1.88 -4.62
N LEU A 546 18.69 -1.13 -3.62
CA LEU A 546 19.52 -0.63 -2.51
C LEU A 546 19.99 -1.73 -1.55
N SER A 547 19.42 -2.94 -1.62
CA SER A 547 19.89 -4.09 -0.84
C SER A 547 21.07 -4.81 -1.50
N ARG A 548 21.37 -4.51 -2.76
CA ARG A 548 22.52 -5.09 -3.47
C ARG A 548 23.83 -4.50 -2.92
N PRO A 549 24.93 -5.28 -2.89
CA PRO A 549 26.23 -4.76 -2.49
C PRO A 549 26.61 -3.51 -3.27
N SER A 550 27.15 -2.51 -2.57
CA SER A 550 27.64 -1.29 -3.23
C SER A 550 28.77 -1.64 -4.21
N PRO A 551 28.76 -1.09 -5.44
CA PRO A 551 29.89 -1.24 -6.36
C PRO A 551 31.13 -0.43 -5.91
N ASN A 552 30.98 0.45 -4.93
CA ASN A 552 32.08 1.20 -4.32
C ASN A 552 32.77 0.33 -3.26
N ASP A 553 34.08 0.17 -3.36
CA ASP A 553 34.91 -0.68 -2.49
C ASP A 553 35.21 -0.05 -1.12
N ALA A 554 34.90 1.24 -0.91
CA ALA A 554 35.13 1.89 0.37
C ALA A 554 34.30 1.25 1.48
N ARG A 555 34.98 0.89 2.59
CA ARG A 555 34.39 0.14 3.72
C ARG A 555 33.10 0.77 4.25
N THR A 556 33.01 2.10 4.23
CA THR A 556 31.83 2.85 4.71
C THR A 556 30.55 2.28 4.12
N PHE A 557 30.54 2.03 2.80
CA PHE A 557 29.35 1.56 2.07
C PHE A 557 28.99 0.10 2.34
N HIS A 558 29.87 -0.65 3.00
CA HIS A 558 29.68 -2.06 3.37
C HIS A 558 29.42 -2.26 4.87
N SER A 559 29.58 -1.20 5.67
CA SER A 559 29.38 -1.23 7.12
C SER A 559 27.91 -1.50 7.51
N ASP A 560 27.71 -2.13 8.68
CA ASP A 560 26.37 -2.42 9.21
C ASP A 560 25.53 -1.15 9.36
N GLY A 561 26.15 -0.07 9.84
CA GLY A 561 25.49 1.21 9.99
C GLY A 561 25.01 1.78 8.65
N TRP A 562 25.79 1.63 7.58
CA TRP A 562 25.40 2.13 6.26
C TRP A 562 24.22 1.34 5.68
N LYS A 563 24.24 0.01 5.85
CA LYS A 563 23.12 -0.84 5.43
C LYS A 563 21.85 -0.55 6.23
N LEU A 564 21.94 -0.33 7.54
CA LEU A 564 20.82 0.14 8.37
C LEU A 564 20.29 1.50 7.87
N ARG A 565 21.18 2.41 7.50
CA ARG A 565 20.82 3.69 6.90
C ARG A 565 20.09 3.50 5.56
N LEU A 566 20.54 2.58 4.70
CA LEU A 566 19.83 2.24 3.45
C LEU A 566 18.47 1.59 3.71
N MET A 567 18.37 0.72 4.72
CA MET A 567 17.08 0.16 5.17
C MET A 567 16.12 1.28 5.59
N ASN A 568 16.61 2.29 6.31
CA ASN A 568 15.80 3.45 6.69
C ASN A 568 15.33 4.24 5.45
N THR A 569 16.20 4.48 4.48
CA THR A 569 15.84 5.09 3.18
C THR A 569 14.74 4.31 2.46
N GLN A 570 14.87 2.98 2.39
CA GLN A 570 13.87 2.10 1.79
C GLN A 570 12.51 2.24 2.48
N ILE A 571 12.49 2.13 3.81
CA ILE A 571 11.26 2.24 4.61
C ILE A 571 10.61 3.63 4.51
N ALA A 572 11.42 4.70 4.54
CA ALA A 572 10.92 6.07 4.43
C ALA A 572 10.25 6.32 3.07
N SER A 573 10.91 5.90 1.98
CA SER A 573 10.37 6.05 0.62
C SER A 573 9.17 5.14 0.38
N PHE A 574 9.18 3.92 0.92
CA PHE A 574 8.01 3.03 0.92
C PHE A 574 6.81 3.64 1.63
N THR A 575 7.03 4.33 2.75
CA THR A 575 5.95 5.01 3.49
C THR A 575 5.33 6.13 2.65
N GLN A 576 6.15 6.89 1.91
CA GLN A 576 5.67 7.89 0.95
C GLN A 576 4.83 7.25 -0.16
N LEU A 577 5.33 6.18 -0.78
CA LEU A 577 4.59 5.44 -1.82
C LEU A 577 3.23 4.93 -1.32
N ARG A 578 3.19 4.30 -0.14
CA ARG A 578 1.94 3.81 0.47
C ARG A 578 0.98 4.92 0.82
N HIS A 579 1.50 6.06 1.26
CA HIS A 579 0.70 7.23 1.55
C HIS A 579 0.03 7.77 0.28
N ASP A 580 0.77 7.94 -0.81
CA ASP A 580 0.23 8.55 -2.04
C ASP A 580 -0.75 7.61 -2.76
N SER A 581 -0.51 6.30 -2.69
CA SER A 581 -1.31 5.28 -3.38
C SER A 581 -2.51 4.75 -2.58
N LEU A 582 -2.75 5.28 -1.37
CA LEU A 582 -3.65 4.70 -0.37
C LEU A 582 -5.10 4.45 -0.85
N LEU A 583 -5.57 5.26 -1.81
CA LEU A 583 -6.92 5.17 -2.37
C LEU A 583 -7.10 3.90 -3.21
N TYR A 584 -6.06 3.53 -3.96
CA TYR A 584 -6.13 2.50 -4.97
C TYR A 584 -5.59 1.16 -4.53
N VAL A 585 -4.69 1.13 -3.56
CA VAL A 585 -4.08 -0.12 -3.09
C VAL A 585 -4.99 -0.83 -2.11
N LYS A 586 -5.10 -2.15 -2.23
CA LYS A 586 -5.96 -2.92 -1.32
C LYS A 586 -5.39 -2.90 0.08
N GLN A 587 -6.20 -2.48 1.05
CA GLN A 587 -5.76 -2.40 2.44
C GLN A 587 -5.81 -3.78 3.10
N SER A 588 -4.79 -4.11 3.88
CA SER A 588 -4.76 -5.34 4.67
C SER A 588 -5.41 -5.10 6.03
N TYR A 589 -6.43 -5.89 6.36
CA TYR A 589 -7.08 -5.91 7.68
C TYR A 589 -6.56 -7.11 8.49
N THR A 590 -6.38 -6.88 9.79
CA THR A 590 -6.26 -7.96 10.78
C THR A 590 -7.65 -8.23 11.37
N MET A 591 -7.88 -9.46 11.80
CA MET A 591 -9.11 -9.81 12.50
C MET A 591 -9.23 -9.06 13.83
N ARG A 592 -10.47 -8.78 14.25
CA ARG A 592 -10.80 -8.11 15.50
C ARG A 592 -11.08 -9.14 16.59
N GLY A 593 -10.46 -8.97 17.76
CA GLY A 593 -10.82 -9.74 18.94
C GLY A 593 -12.19 -9.31 19.45
N GLY A 594 -13.18 -10.19 19.34
CA GLY A 594 -14.46 -10.04 20.03
C GLY A 594 -14.25 -10.26 21.54
N CYS A 595 -14.59 -9.26 22.35
CA CYS A 595 -14.71 -9.44 23.80
C CYS A 595 -16.18 -9.28 24.16
N GLU A 596 -16.86 -10.38 24.45
CA GLU A 596 -18.14 -10.36 25.14
C GLU A 596 -17.99 -10.98 26.53
N TYR A 597 -18.53 -10.32 27.55
CA TYR A 597 -18.83 -10.99 28.80
C TYR A 597 -20.22 -11.59 28.62
N ALA A 598 -20.30 -12.92 28.50
CA ALA A 598 -21.55 -13.62 28.25
C ALA A 598 -22.62 -13.30 29.33
N ASP A 599 -22.20 -13.10 30.58
CA ASP A 599 -22.98 -12.55 31.67
C ASP A 599 -22.04 -11.94 32.74
N GLY A 600 -22.26 -10.68 33.12
CA GLY A 600 -21.52 -10.02 34.20
C GLY A 600 -22.31 -10.04 35.50
N MET A 601 -21.83 -10.75 36.52
CA MET A 601 -22.48 -10.78 37.83
C MET A 601 -21.77 -9.78 38.77
N VAL A 602 -22.45 -8.70 39.13
CA VAL A 602 -22.00 -7.77 40.19
C VAL A 602 -22.60 -8.21 41.53
N GLU A 603 -21.86 -8.00 42.62
CA GLU A 603 -22.43 -8.22 43.95
C GLU A 603 -23.68 -7.35 44.15
N PRO A 604 -24.77 -7.89 44.73
CA PRO A 604 -26.07 -7.22 44.82
C PRO A 604 -26.10 -6.15 45.92
N TYR A 605 -25.13 -5.24 45.92
CA TYR A 605 -25.04 -4.10 46.82
C TYR A 605 -24.98 -2.80 46.03
N PRO A 606 -26.08 -2.35 45.38
CA PRO A 606 -26.09 -1.11 44.58
C PRO A 606 -25.54 0.10 45.33
N LEU A 607 -25.80 0.18 46.64
CA LEU A 607 -25.39 1.26 47.52
C LEU A 607 -23.87 1.33 47.80
N PHE A 608 -23.12 0.28 47.48
CA PHE A 608 -21.66 0.28 47.56
C PHE A 608 -21.02 0.81 46.27
N TRP A 609 -21.73 0.70 45.14
CA TRP A 609 -21.24 1.08 43.80
C TRP A 609 -21.69 2.48 43.36
N GLU A 610 -22.69 3.05 44.04
CA GLU A 610 -23.01 4.49 44.04
C GLU A 610 -21.96 5.29 44.83
#